data_AF-A0A7J4AXR2-F1
#
_entry.id   AF-A0A7J4AXR2-F1
#
_cell.length_a   1.000
_cell.length_b   1.000
_cell.length_c   1.000
_cell.angle_alpha   90.00
_cell.angle_beta   90.00
_cell.angle_gamma   90.00
#
_symmetry.space_group_name_H-M   'P 1'
#
loop_
_entity.id
_entity.type
_entity.pdbx_description
1 polymer ?
#
loop_
_entity_poly.entity_id
_entity_poly.type
_entity_poly.pdbx_seq_one_letter_code
_entity_poly.pdbx_strand_id
1 'polypeptide(L)'
;NPESPIILSSDDRRIALEYGITVIDTSWKSPDNRIFYTLKAPFQRRLPPLVAANPVNYGVLEKLSSAEAFAAALFILGFPDYAIEILSKFKWGMSFIELNKDLLPTSTRLES
;
A
#
# COMPACT_ATOMS: atom_id res chain seq x y z
N ASN A 1 7.09 4.78 -0.71
CA ASN A 1 8.22 5.00 -1.64
C ASN A 1 8.68 3.65 -2.16
N PRO A 2 8.42 3.30 -3.43
CA PRO A 2 8.85 2.01 -4.01
C PRO A 2 10.38 1.82 -3.99
N GLU A 3 11.16 2.91 -3.98
CA GLU A 3 12.63 2.90 -3.93
C GLU A 3 13.19 2.74 -2.50
N SER A 4 12.34 2.71 -1.47
CA SER A 4 12.83 2.58 -0.09
C SER A 4 13.45 1.19 0.13
N PRO A 5 14.63 1.08 0.76
CA PRO A 5 15.21 -0.22 1.10
C PRO A 5 14.43 -0.93 2.23
N ILE A 6 13.61 -0.19 2.99
CA ILE A 6 12.85 -0.70 4.13
C ILE A 6 11.44 -1.07 3.69
N ILE A 7 11.06 -2.34 3.89
CA ILE A 7 9.71 -2.83 3.62
C ILE A 7 8.80 -2.44 4.79
N LEU A 8 7.59 -1.97 4.49
CA LEU A 8 6.55 -1.68 5.48
C LEU A 8 6.17 -2.95 6.24
N SER A 9 6.06 -2.87 7.55
CA SER A 9 5.62 -3.98 8.40
C SER A 9 4.67 -3.50 9.50
N SER A 10 4.12 -4.43 10.28
CA SER A 10 3.30 -4.13 11.45
C SER A 10 4.02 -3.28 12.50
N ASP A 11 5.36 -3.34 12.58
CA ASP A 11 6.16 -2.57 13.53
C ASP A 11 6.10 -1.06 13.26
N ASP A 12 5.73 -0.67 12.04
CA ASP A 12 5.57 0.72 11.65
C ASP A 12 4.21 1.31 12.11
N ARG A 13 3.32 0.50 12.72
CA ARG A 13 1.99 0.94 13.16
C ARG A 13 2.02 2.16 14.06
N ARG A 14 2.95 2.19 15.03
CA ARG A 14 3.09 3.34 15.95
C ARG A 14 3.46 4.61 15.20
N ILE A 15 4.36 4.52 14.22
CA ILE A 15 4.79 5.65 13.40
C ILE A 15 3.60 6.19 12.60
N ALA A 16 2.81 5.30 11.98
CA ALA A 16 1.62 5.68 11.22
C ALA A 16 0.53 6.35 12.08
N LEU A 17 0.35 5.91 13.33
CA LEU A 17 -0.59 6.55 14.27
C LEU A 17 -0.14 7.96 14.70
N GLU A 18 1.17 8.14 14.89
CA GLU A 18 1.75 9.40 15.38
C GLU A 18 1.87 10.44 14.27
N TYR A 19 2.24 10.03 13.05
CA TYR A 19 2.58 10.94 11.95
C TYR A 19 1.69 10.81 10.71
N GLY A 20 0.81 9.82 10.65
CA GLY A 20 -0.02 9.52 9.49
C GLY A 20 0.70 8.76 8.38
N ILE A 21 -0.01 8.52 7.28
CA ILE A 21 0.49 7.86 6.08
C ILE A 21 0.42 8.86 4.92
N THR A 22 1.51 8.99 4.16
CA THR A 22 1.56 9.82 2.95
C THR A 22 1.70 8.94 1.72
N VAL A 23 0.81 9.12 0.75
CA VAL A 23 0.85 8.49 -0.57
C VAL A 23 1.03 9.57 -1.62
N ILE A 24 1.98 9.36 -2.53
CA ILE A 24 2.25 10.29 -3.64
C ILE A 24 1.53 9.75 -4.86
N ASP A 25 0.50 10.47 -5.32
CA ASP A 25 -0.25 10.10 -6.51
C ASP A 25 0.52 10.51 -7.77
N THR A 26 1.02 9.51 -8.49
CA THR A 26 1.78 9.71 -9.72
C THR A 26 1.53 8.57 -10.70
N SER A 27 1.69 8.86 -11.99
CA SER A 27 1.58 7.83 -13.03
C SER A 27 2.84 6.99 -13.11
N TRP A 28 2.69 5.69 -13.36
CA TRP A 28 3.80 4.79 -13.70
C TRP A 28 4.51 5.13 -15.03
N LYS A 29 3.96 6.07 -15.82
CA LYS A 29 4.50 6.46 -17.14
C LYS A 29 5.52 7.60 -17.08
N SER A 30 5.55 8.36 -15.97
CA SER A 30 6.59 9.37 -15.79
C SER A 30 7.81 8.73 -15.16
N PRO A 31 8.96 8.66 -15.85
CA PRO A 31 10.20 8.14 -15.27
C PRO A 31 10.81 9.07 -14.22
N ASP A 32 10.14 10.19 -13.89
CA ASP A 32 10.69 11.17 -12.97
C ASP A 32 10.46 10.78 -11.51
N ASN A 33 11.18 9.74 -11.07
CA ASN A 33 11.26 9.30 -9.67
C ASN A 33 11.93 10.36 -8.77
N ARG A 34 12.36 11.51 -9.30
CA ARG A 34 12.96 12.63 -8.53
C ARG A 34 12.14 13.04 -7.34
N ILE A 35 10.81 12.91 -7.39
CA ILE A 35 9.96 13.22 -6.24
C ILE A 35 10.33 12.38 -5.01
N PHE A 36 10.66 11.10 -5.18
CA PHE A 36 11.05 10.21 -4.08
C PHE A 36 12.44 10.54 -3.51
N TYR A 37 13.34 11.08 -4.34
CA TYR A 37 14.68 11.53 -3.93
C TYR A 37 14.66 12.93 -3.30
N THR A 38 13.74 13.79 -3.73
CA THR A 38 13.65 15.19 -3.26
C THR A 38 12.84 15.29 -1.97
N LEU A 39 11.85 14.42 -1.79
CA LEU A 39 10.96 14.43 -0.64
C LEU A 39 11.68 13.84 0.59
N LYS A 40 12.14 14.72 1.48
CA LYS A 40 12.80 14.36 2.75
C LYS A 40 11.81 13.88 3.81
N ALA A 41 11.11 12.76 3.53
CA ALA A 41 10.31 12.08 4.54
C ALA A 41 11.21 11.16 5.41
N PRO A 42 11.11 11.21 6.76
CA PRO A 42 12.00 10.45 7.64
C PRO A 42 11.69 8.93 7.66
N PHE A 43 10.44 8.54 7.42
CA PHE A 43 9.97 7.15 7.56
C PHE A 43 9.51 6.56 6.22
N GLN A 44 10.36 6.64 5.19
CA GLN A 44 10.02 6.06 3.90
C GLN A 44 9.98 4.53 3.97
N ARG A 45 8.90 3.94 3.46
CA ARG A 45 8.71 2.49 3.33
C ARG A 45 8.28 2.12 1.92
N ARG A 46 8.74 0.97 1.43
CA ARG A 46 8.16 0.30 0.25
C ARG A 46 7.16 -0.75 0.72
N LEU A 47 6.17 -1.06 -0.11
CA LEU A 47 5.26 -2.17 0.19
C LEU A 47 5.96 -3.50 -0.12
N PRO A 48 5.56 -4.61 0.53
CA PRO A 48 5.89 -5.94 0.03
C PRO A 48 5.34 -6.12 -1.40
N PRO A 49 5.91 -7.04 -2.18
CA PRO A 49 5.45 -7.30 -3.54
C PRO A 49 4.01 -7.79 -3.52
N LEU A 50 3.14 -7.06 -4.21
CA LEU A 50 1.69 -7.32 -4.29
C LEU A 50 1.24 -7.19 -5.75
N VAL A 51 0.18 -7.90 -6.10
CA VAL A 51 -0.36 -7.92 -7.46
C VAL A 51 -1.50 -6.93 -7.58
N ALA A 52 -1.49 -6.13 -8.64
CA ALA A 52 -2.53 -5.16 -8.92
C ALA A 52 -3.85 -5.81 -9.38
N ALA A 53 -4.96 -5.30 -8.87
CA ALA A 53 -6.32 -5.59 -9.32
C ALA A 53 -6.97 -4.41 -10.07
N ASN A 54 -6.31 -3.24 -10.11
CA ASN A 54 -6.79 -2.12 -10.90
C ASN A 54 -6.88 -2.46 -12.41
N PRO A 55 -7.84 -1.90 -13.17
CA PRO A 55 -8.05 -2.27 -14.57
C PRO A 55 -6.90 -1.95 -15.52
N VAL A 56 -6.00 -1.04 -15.13
CA VAL A 56 -4.88 -0.60 -15.98
C VAL A 56 -3.73 -1.58 -15.91
N ASN A 57 -3.46 -2.17 -14.73
CA ASN A 57 -2.30 -3.03 -14.48
C ASN A 57 -2.71 -4.39 -13.89
N TYR A 58 -3.93 -4.85 -14.14
CA TYR A 58 -4.45 -6.10 -13.57
C TYR A 58 -3.48 -7.27 -13.77
N GLY A 59 -3.18 -7.98 -12.67
CA GLY A 59 -2.27 -9.14 -12.66
C GLY A 59 -0.78 -8.79 -12.68
N VAL A 60 -0.41 -7.51 -12.73
CA VAL A 60 0.99 -7.07 -12.76
C VAL A 60 1.51 -6.84 -11.34
N LEU A 61 2.67 -7.39 -11.04
CA LEU A 61 3.35 -7.23 -9.75
C LEU A 61 3.81 -5.78 -9.55
N GLU A 62 3.66 -5.27 -8.33
CA GLU A 62 4.12 -3.95 -7.85
C GLU A 62 3.55 -2.70 -8.54
N LYS A 63 2.76 -2.85 -9.61
CA LYS A 63 2.11 -1.74 -10.33
C LYS A 63 0.75 -1.37 -9.74
N LEU A 64 0.75 -1.15 -8.43
CA LEU A 64 -0.42 -0.75 -7.68
C LEU A 64 -0.86 0.67 -8.06
N SER A 65 -2.16 0.94 -8.00
CA SER A 65 -2.70 2.29 -7.94
C SER A 65 -2.43 2.93 -6.57
N SER A 66 -2.53 4.25 -6.47
CA SER A 66 -2.42 4.96 -5.19
C SER A 66 -3.45 4.46 -4.15
N ALA A 67 -4.65 4.09 -4.60
CA ALA A 67 -5.68 3.51 -3.75
C ALA A 67 -5.29 2.12 -3.21
N GLU A 68 -4.79 1.23 -4.06
CA GLU A 68 -4.30 -0.09 -3.63
C GLU A 68 -3.09 0.02 -2.73
N ALA A 69 -2.15 0.92 -3.04
CA ALA A 69 -0.97 1.14 -2.22
C ALA A 69 -1.37 1.66 -0.83
N PHE A 70 -2.34 2.56 -0.75
CA PHE A 70 -2.84 3.06 0.53
C PHE A 70 -3.57 1.97 1.33
N ALA A 71 -4.46 1.22 0.68
CA ALA A 71 -5.18 0.12 1.30
C ALA A 71 -4.24 -0.99 1.78
N ALA A 72 -3.23 -1.35 1.00
CA ALA A 72 -2.19 -2.31 1.39
C ALA A 72 -1.43 -1.85 2.64
N ALA A 73 -1.05 -0.57 2.69
CA ALA A 73 -0.39 -0.01 3.86
C ALA A 73 -1.27 -0.12 5.11
N LEU A 74 -2.55 0.23 4.99
CA LEU A 74 -3.52 0.10 6.08
C LEU A 74 -3.69 -1.35 6.54
N PHE A 75 -3.82 -2.30 5.62
CA PHE A 75 -3.86 -3.73 5.96
C PHE A 75 -2.63 -4.18 6.73
N ILE A 76 -1.43 -3.83 6.25
CA ILE A 76 -0.16 -4.23 6.87
C ILE A 76 0.00 -3.63 8.27
N LEU A 77 -0.47 -2.41 8.48
CA LEU A 77 -0.40 -1.69 9.75
C LEU A 77 -1.53 -2.07 10.72
N GLY A 78 -2.40 -3.01 10.34
CA GLY A 78 -3.50 -3.50 11.16
C GLY A 78 -4.71 -2.59 11.23
N PHE A 79 -5.06 -1.98 10.10
CA PHE A 79 -6.24 -1.14 9.89
C PHE A 79 -7.11 -1.68 8.74
N PRO A 80 -7.55 -2.95 8.78
CA PRO A 80 -8.24 -3.60 7.66
C PRO A 80 -9.57 -2.94 7.30
N ASP A 81 -10.30 -2.42 8.29
CA ASP A 81 -11.61 -1.78 8.06
C ASP A 81 -11.48 -0.53 7.18
N TYR A 82 -10.48 0.31 7.45
CA TYR A 82 -10.18 1.49 6.64
C TYR A 82 -9.73 1.12 5.23
N ALA A 83 -8.93 0.05 5.11
CA ALA A 83 -8.52 -0.46 3.81
C ALA A 83 -9.71 -0.92 2.97
N ILE A 84 -10.64 -1.67 3.58
CA ILE A 84 -11.88 -2.13 2.94
C ILE A 84 -12.76 -0.94 2.57
N GLU A 85 -12.88 0.07 3.43
CA GLU A 85 -13.67 1.27 3.14
C GLU A 85 -13.15 1.99 1.88
N ILE A 86 -11.83 2.17 1.75
CA ILE A 86 -11.21 2.77 0.57
C ILE A 86 -11.47 1.93 -0.68
N LEU A 87 -11.22 0.62 -0.60
CA LEU A 87 -11.36 -0.28 -1.74
C LEU A 87 -12.81 -0.43 -2.19
N SER A 88 -13.78 -0.36 -1.27
CA SER A 88 -15.21 -0.44 -1.59
C SER A 88 -15.70 0.69 -2.51
N LYS A 89 -14.95 1.80 -2.63
CA LYS A 89 -15.27 2.88 -3.57
C LYS A 89 -15.00 2.49 -5.03
N PHE A 90 -14.25 1.42 -5.26
CA PHE A 90 -13.87 0.94 -6.57
C PHE A 90 -14.54 -0.40 -6.87
N LYS A 91 -15.17 -0.53 -8.05
CA LYS A 91 -15.83 -1.77 -8.47
C LYS A 91 -14.89 -2.99 -8.45
N TRP A 92 -13.60 -2.78 -8.71
CA TRP A 92 -12.54 -3.79 -8.73
C TRP A 92 -11.79 -3.90 -7.39
N GLY A 93 -12.09 -3.04 -6.41
CA GLY A 93 -11.27 -2.89 -5.21
C GLY A 93 -11.23 -4.14 -4.33
N MET A 94 -12.35 -4.86 -4.19
CA MET A 94 -12.38 -6.09 -3.39
C MET A 94 -11.52 -7.22 -4.00
N SER A 95 -11.39 -7.26 -5.34
CA SER A 95 -10.52 -8.20 -6.02
C SER A 95 -9.05 -8.02 -5.67
N PHE A 96 -8.63 -6.83 -5.22
CA PHE A 96 -7.27 -6.61 -4.70
C PHE A 96 -6.99 -7.46 -3.46
N ILE A 97 -7.94 -7.53 -2.53
CA ILE A 97 -7.81 -8.31 -1.30
C ILE A 97 -7.80 -9.81 -1.66
N GLU A 98 -8.71 -10.25 -2.51
CA GLU A 98 -8.80 -11.65 -2.95
C GLU A 98 -7.51 -12.12 -3.62
N LEU A 99 -6.94 -11.29 -4.50
CA LEU A 99 -5.73 -11.58 -5.26
C LEU A 99 -4.49 -11.68 -4.36
N ASN A 100 -4.48 -10.96 -3.23
CA ASN A 100 -3.34 -10.86 -2.33
C ASN A 100 -3.60 -11.47 -0.95
N LYS A 101 -4.65 -12.27 -0.77
CA LYS A 101 -5.10 -12.79 0.53
C LYS A 101 -4.03 -13.60 1.28
N ASP A 102 -3.13 -14.25 0.55
CA ASP A 102 -2.06 -15.08 1.13
C ASP A 102 -0.82 -14.24 1.50
N LEU A 103 -0.74 -12.99 1.01
CA LEU A 103 0.35 -12.04 1.24
C LEU A 103 -0.02 -10.96 2.24
N LEU A 104 -1.28 -10.53 2.25
CA LEU A 104 -1.78 -9.53 3.21
C LEU A 104 -1.95 -10.17 4.59
N PRO A 105 -1.58 -9.48 5.68
CA PRO A 105 -1.83 -9.97 7.02
C PRO A 105 -3.33 -10.18 7.24
N THR A 106 -3.69 -11.35 7.74
CA THR A 106 -5.07 -11.65 8.12
C THR A 106 -5.44 -10.80 9.33
N SER A 107 -6.65 -10.23 9.37
CA SER A 107 -7.17 -9.44 10.50
C SER A 107 -7.07 -10.18 11.84
N THR A 108 -7.17 -11.52 11.82
CA THR A 108 -7.04 -12.38 13.00
C THR A 108 -5.63 -12.42 13.60
N ARG A 109 -4.58 -12.11 12.82
CA ARG A 109 -3.18 -12.24 13.25
C ARG A 109 -2.63 -11.02 14.00
N LEU A 110 -3.43 -9.95 14.08
CA LEU A 110 -3.02 -8.64 14.59
C LEU A 110 -3.50 -8.38 16.02
N GLU A 111 -4.30 -9.30 16.58
CA GLU A 111 -4.88 -9.25 17.94
C GLU A 111 -4.15 -10.18 18.93
N SER A 112 -2.92 -10.63 18.61
CA SER A 112 -2.12 -11.54 19.44
C SER A 112 -0.80 -10.94 19.89
#